data_AF-A0A957GJH5-F1
#
_entry.id   AF-A0A957GJH5-F1
#
_cell.length_a   1.000
_cell.length_b   1.000
_cell.length_c   1.000
_cell.angle_alpha   90.00
_cell.angle_beta   90.00
_cell.angle_gamma   90.00
#
_symmetry.space_group_name_H-M   'P 1'
#
loop_
_entity.id
_entity.type
_entity.pdbx_description
1 polymer ?
#
loop_
_entity_poly.entity_id
_entity_poly.type
_entity_poly.pdbx_seq_one_letter_code
_entity_poly.pdbx_strand_id
1 'polypeptide(L)'
;MHKNNDSNCLFAVITAQEAAQLWGLSRNAVSDACRRGALRSRRSGKTWLVTIEDMLRYQQGRYWPDNFPVELQPALESALAQMERDE
;
A
#
# COMPACT_ATOMS: atom_id res chain seq x y z
N MET A 1 11.70 -14.85 16.33
CA MET A 1 12.62 -13.91 15.64
C MET A 1 11.76 -12.97 14.81
N HIS A 2 11.49 -11.76 15.30
CA HIS A 2 10.94 -10.72 14.44
C HIS A 2 12.08 -10.24 13.56
N LYS A 3 11.98 -10.47 12.24
CA LYS A 3 12.88 -9.84 11.30
C LYS A 3 12.60 -8.34 11.39
N ASN A 4 13.45 -7.61 12.11
CA ASN A 4 13.52 -6.16 12.02
C ASN A 4 14.00 -5.85 10.60
N ASN A 5 13.05 -5.82 9.69
CA ASN A 5 13.28 -5.20 8.40
C ASN A 5 13.24 -3.71 8.69
N ASP A 6 14.40 -3.07 8.79
CA ASP A 6 14.57 -1.61 8.87
C ASP A 6 14.10 -0.92 7.57
N SER A 7 13.10 -1.48 6.89
CA SER A 7 12.30 -0.79 5.89
C SER A 7 11.59 0.34 6.62
N ASN A 8 11.85 1.56 6.18
CA ASN A 8 11.29 2.78 6.72
C ASN A 8 9.75 2.71 6.71
N CYS A 9 9.18 2.17 7.79
CA CYS A 9 7.78 1.79 7.89
C CYS A 9 6.84 2.99 7.78
N LEU A 10 7.38 4.19 8.04
CA LEU A 10 6.70 5.46 7.85
C LEU A 10 6.31 5.70 6.38
N PHE A 11 7.13 5.26 5.42
CA PHE A 11 6.86 5.45 3.99
C PHE A 11 6.21 4.22 3.32
N ALA A 12 6.03 3.13 4.06
CA ALA A 12 5.32 1.94 3.56
C ALA A 12 3.79 2.05 3.69
N VAL A 13 3.30 3.01 4.46
CA VAL A 13 1.89 3.21 4.77
C VAL A 13 1.39 4.51 4.16
N ILE A 14 0.27 4.44 3.47
CA ILE A 14 -0.41 5.59 2.86
C ILE A 14 -1.88 5.62 3.27
N THR A 15 -2.48 6.79 3.20
CA THR A 15 -3.92 6.95 3.41
C THR A 15 -4.71 6.34 2.26
N ALA A 16 -5.98 6.00 2.52
CA ALA A 16 -6.89 5.54 1.47
C ALA A 16 -7.12 6.60 0.36
N GLN A 17 -6.88 7.89 0.65
CA GLN A 17 -6.94 8.94 -0.36
C GLN A 17 -5.72 8.89 -1.29
N GLU A 18 -4.53 8.75 -0.73
CA GLU A 18 -3.28 8.63 -1.53
C GLU A 18 -3.31 7.35 -2.36
N ALA A 19 -3.68 6.21 -1.76
CA ALA A 19 -3.86 4.96 -2.50
C ALA A 19 -4.87 5.10 -3.65
N ALA A 20 -5.97 5.83 -3.43
CA ALA A 20 -6.94 6.09 -4.49
C ALA A 20 -6.35 6.91 -5.64
N GLN A 21 -5.51 7.90 -5.35
CA GLN A 21 -4.84 8.71 -6.38
C GLN A 21 -3.80 7.90 -7.16
N LEU A 22 -2.97 7.13 -6.47
CA LEU A 22 -1.90 6.35 -7.09
C LEU A 22 -2.45 5.27 -8.05
N TRP A 23 -3.58 4.65 -7.68
CA TRP A 23 -4.19 3.58 -8.47
C TRP A 23 -5.38 4.02 -9.35
N GLY A 24 -5.72 5.32 -9.38
CA GLY A 24 -6.85 5.81 -10.17
C GLY A 24 -8.22 5.29 -9.70
N LEU A 25 -8.38 5.09 -8.39
CA LEU A 25 -9.61 4.61 -7.75
C LEU A 25 -10.34 5.76 -7.04
N SER A 26 -11.56 5.50 -6.57
CA SER A 26 -12.22 6.39 -5.62
C SER A 26 -11.78 6.08 -4.19
N ARG A 27 -11.73 7.11 -3.31
CA ARG A 27 -11.49 6.92 -1.87
C ARG A 27 -12.48 5.92 -1.26
N ASN A 28 -13.73 5.94 -1.72
CA ASN A 28 -14.77 5.05 -1.23
C ASN A 28 -14.49 3.59 -1.59
N ALA A 29 -14.00 3.32 -2.81
CA ALA A 29 -13.62 1.97 -3.22
C ALA A 29 -12.49 1.40 -2.35
N VAL A 30 -11.45 2.20 -2.08
CA VAL A 30 -10.34 1.79 -1.18
C VAL A 30 -10.85 1.58 0.24
N SER A 31 -11.69 2.50 0.73
CA SER A 31 -12.27 2.39 2.09
C SER A 31 -13.20 1.18 2.23
N ASP A 32 -13.95 0.83 1.18
CA ASP A 32 -14.80 -0.36 1.17
C ASP A 32 -13.96 -1.65 1.18
N ALA A 33 -12.89 -1.69 0.38
CA ALA A 33 -11.90 -2.77 0.42
C ALA A 33 -11.27 -2.95 1.81
N CYS A 34 -11.01 -1.86 2.53
CA CYS A 34 -10.57 -1.92 3.92
C CYS A 34 -11.66 -2.50 4.85
N ARG A 35 -12.90 -2.03 4.74
CA ARG A 35 -14.02 -2.49 5.59
C ARG A 35 -14.33 -3.98 5.41
N ARG A 36 -14.25 -4.48 4.18
CA ARG A 36 -14.49 -5.89 3.86
C ARG A 36 -13.29 -6.80 4.16
N GLY A 37 -12.17 -6.25 4.65
CA GLY A 37 -10.95 -6.99 4.98
C GLY A 37 -10.14 -7.47 3.77
N ALA A 38 -10.38 -6.91 2.58
CA ALA A 38 -9.62 -7.26 1.37
C ALA A 38 -8.24 -6.60 1.31
N LEU A 39 -8.02 -5.56 2.12
CA LEU A 39 -6.73 -4.91 2.33
C LEU A 39 -6.40 -4.97 3.83
N ARG A 40 -5.16 -5.35 4.16
CA ARG A 40 -4.58 -5.09 5.49
C ARG A 40 -4.56 -3.58 5.67
N SER A 41 -5.33 -3.16 6.65
CA SER A 41 -5.60 -1.75 6.86
C SER A 41 -5.78 -1.48 8.34
N ARG A 42 -5.47 -0.25 8.73
CA ARG A 42 -5.70 0.27 10.08
C ARG A 42 -6.50 1.55 9.97
N ARG A 43 -7.54 1.68 10.79
CA ARG A 43 -8.28 2.94 10.91
C ARG A 43 -7.58 3.85 11.92
N SER A 44 -7.26 5.08 11.50
CA SER A 44 -6.73 6.15 12.34
C SER A 44 -7.69 7.34 12.29
N GLY A 45 -8.46 7.52 13.36
CA GLY A 45 -9.56 8.49 13.39
C GLY A 45 -10.58 8.26 12.26
N LYS A 46 -10.68 9.22 11.35
CA LYS A 46 -11.60 9.17 10.19
C LYS A 46 -10.95 8.63 8.90
N THR A 47 -9.68 8.26 8.94
CA THR A 47 -8.89 7.87 7.76
C THR A 47 -8.48 6.41 7.85
N TRP A 48 -8.58 5.69 6.73
CA TRP A 48 -7.99 4.37 6.56
C TRP A 48 -6.53 4.51 6.12
N LEU A 49 -5.66 3.72 6.74
CA LEU A 49 -4.27 3.56 6.37
C LEU A 49 -4.09 2.16 5.78
N VAL A 50 -3.38 2.07 4.66
CA VAL A 50 -3.08 0.84 3.92
C VAL A 50 -1.59 0.78 3.62
N THR A 51 -1.05 -0.41 3.38
CA THR A 51 0.35 -0.54 2.93
C THR A 51 0.44 -0.55 1.40
N ILE A 52 1.56 -0.08 0.86
CA ILE A 52 1.85 -0.15 -0.58
C ILE A 52 1.84 -1.61 -1.05
N GLU A 53 2.44 -2.51 -0.26
CA GLU A 53 2.47 -3.95 -0.53
C GLU A 53 1.06 -4.53 -0.70
N ASP A 54 0.14 -4.26 0.22
CA ASP A 54 -1.20 -4.82 0.11
C ASP A 54 -2.00 -4.21 -1.05
N MET A 55 -1.77 -2.94 -1.37
CA MET A 55 -2.35 -2.34 -2.56
C MET A 55 -1.86 -3.02 -3.84
N LEU A 56 -0.56 -3.32 -3.95
CA LEU A 56 -0.02 -4.08 -5.08
C LEU A 56 -0.66 -5.46 -5.17
N ARG A 57 -0.75 -6.21 -4.07
CA ARG A 57 -1.40 -7.53 -4.04
C ARG A 57 -2.87 -7.45 -4.42
N TYR A 58 -3.60 -6.49 -3.85
CA TYR A 58 -5.02 -6.27 -4.12
C TYR A 58 -5.29 -5.89 -5.57
N GLN A 59 -4.38 -5.16 -6.20
CA GLN A 59 -4.44 -4.76 -7.60
C GLN A 59 -3.71 -5.72 -8.53
N GLN A 60 -3.36 -6.92 -8.05
CA GLN A 60 -2.73 -7.99 -8.84
C GLN A 60 -1.43 -7.53 -9.52
N GLY A 61 -0.60 -6.77 -8.80
CA GLY A 61 0.65 -6.22 -9.29
C GLY A 61 0.49 -5.05 -10.27
N ARG A 62 -0.72 -4.54 -10.51
CA ARG A 62 -0.93 -3.35 -11.34
C ARG A 62 -0.50 -2.10 -10.58
N TYR A 63 0.41 -1.31 -11.16
CA TYR A 63 0.79 0.03 -10.71
C TYR A 63 1.37 0.82 -11.90
N TRP A 64 1.62 2.11 -11.69
CA TRP A 64 2.28 2.99 -12.67
C TRP A 64 3.51 3.65 -12.02
N PRO A 65 4.73 3.25 -12.39
CA PRO A 65 5.96 3.80 -11.80
C PRO A 65 6.02 5.33 -11.90
N ASP A 66 5.58 5.89 -13.02
CA ASP A 66 5.64 7.33 -13.29
C ASP A 66 4.72 8.17 -12.39
N ASN A 67 3.68 7.57 -11.80
CA ASN A 67 2.72 8.26 -10.94
C ASN A 67 3.08 8.14 -9.45
N PHE A 68 4.14 7.42 -9.11
CA PHE A 68 4.55 7.18 -7.74
C PHE A 68 5.49 8.29 -7.24
N PRO A 69 5.17 8.97 -6.13
CA PRO A 69 6.05 9.97 -5.53
C PRO A 69 7.43 9.37 -5.21
N VAL A 70 8.48 10.16 -5.44
CA VAL A 70 9.88 9.73 -5.27
C VAL A 70 10.16 9.25 -3.84
N GLU A 71 9.53 9.89 -2.85
CA GLU A 71 9.63 9.55 -1.44
C GLU A 71 9.06 8.17 -1.10
N LEU A 72 8.19 7.61 -1.94
CA LEU A 72 7.60 6.29 -1.76
C LEU A 72 8.32 5.20 -2.55
N GLN A 73 9.27 5.54 -3.43
CA GLN A 73 10.00 4.57 -4.25
C GLN A 73 10.70 3.48 -3.42
N PRO A 74 11.41 3.79 -2.31
CA PRO A 74 12.06 2.74 -1.53
C PRO A 74 11.06 1.73 -0.94
N ALA A 75 9.87 2.20 -0.58
CA ALA A 75 8.81 1.34 -0.07
C ALA A 75 8.15 0.51 -1.17
N LEU A 76 7.97 1.07 -2.37
CA LEU A 76 7.51 0.35 -3.55
C LEU A 76 8.47 -0.78 -3.95
N GLU A 77 9.77 -0.47 -4.07
CA GLU A 77 10.82 -1.46 -4.38
C GLU A 77 10.86 -2.58 -3.35
N SER A 78 10.82 -2.23 -2.06
CA SER A 78 10.80 -3.21 -0.97
C SER A 78 9.57 -4.11 -1.04
N ALA A 79 8.40 -3.56 -1.40
CA ALA A 79 7.15 -4.30 -1.53
C ALA A 79 7.17 -5.25 -2.72
N LEU A 80 7.65 -4.80 -3.88
CA LEU A 80 7.83 -5.64 -5.07
C LEU A 80 8.79 -6.80 -4.79
N ALA A 81 9.93 -6.51 -4.17
CA ALA A 81 10.89 -7.53 -3.78
C ALA A 81 10.31 -8.54 -2.77
N GLN A 82 9.37 -8.13 -1.92
CA GLN A 82 8.66 -9.05 -1.01
C GLN A 82 7.64 -9.92 -1.74
N MET A 83 6.93 -9.38 -2.74
CA MET A 83 6.01 -10.15 -3.56
C MET A 83 6.74 -11.25 -4.36
N GLU A 84 7.90 -10.94 -4.94
CA GLU A 84 8.74 -11.93 -5.66
C GLU A 84 9.26 -13.06 -4.74
N ARG A 85 9.42 -12.80 -3.44
CA ARG A 85 9.88 -13.82 -2.47
C ARG A 85 8.77 -14.76 -2.01
N ASP A 86 7.52 -14.38 -2.18
CA ASP A 86 6.36 -15.14 -1.70
C ASP A 86 5.74 -16.02 -2.80
N GLU A 87 6.23 -15.91 -4.04
CA GLU A 87 5.94 -16.80 -5.19
C GLU A 87 6.89 -18.01 -5.24
#